data_AF-A0A3M1L835-F1
#
_entry.id   AF-A0A3M1L835-F1
#
_cell.length_a   1.000
_cell.length_b   1.000
_cell.length_c   1.000
_cell.angle_alpha   90.00
_cell.angle_beta   90.00
_cell.angle_gamma   90.00
#
_symmetry.space_group_name_H-M   'P 1'
#
loop_
_entity.id
_entity.type
_entity.pdbx_description
1 polymer ?
#
loop_
_entity_poly.entity_id
_entity_poly.type
_entity_poly.pdbx_seq_one_letter_code
_entity_poly.pdbx_strand_id
1 'polypeptide(L)'
;MTLHRRYDFRFDSLGAILALVLFFVALFFIARGIFFVLSYLAPVLLLGTVLLDYRTLTGFGKWLWGLLQRNPLLGMLAVLLTVVGFPVVCAVLFGKAYLNRKVRKMEEEMEAARGEYIEFEEVEEEEDIRIQLPPKPEPKPRPDDDYERLFED
;
A
#
# COMPACT_ATOMS: atom_id res chain seq x y z
N MET A 1 36.12 33.90 40.27
CA MET A 1 37.16 33.39 39.35
C MET A 1 36.67 32.08 38.76
N THR A 2 36.06 32.12 37.58
CA THR A 2 35.36 30.97 36.98
C THR A 2 36.31 30.25 36.00
N LEU A 3 36.71 29.04 36.36
CA LEU A 3 37.52 28.16 35.50
C LEU A 3 36.66 27.64 34.34
N HIS A 4 36.79 28.27 33.17
CA HIS A 4 36.34 27.67 31.91
C HIS A 4 37.31 26.55 31.53
N ARG A 5 36.96 25.31 31.85
CA ARG A 5 37.65 24.12 31.33
C ARG A 5 37.28 23.98 29.85
N ARG A 6 38.13 24.50 28.97
CA ARG A 6 38.02 24.26 27.52
C ARG A 6 38.44 22.82 27.25
N TYR A 7 37.50 21.98 26.83
CA TYR A 7 37.81 20.70 26.22
C TYR A 7 38.23 20.99 24.78
N ASP A 8 39.53 21.22 24.57
CA ASP A 8 40.09 21.27 23.23
C ASP A 8 40.13 19.83 22.70
N PHE A 9 39.05 19.41 22.03
CA PHE A 9 39.03 18.19 21.22
C PHE A 9 39.97 18.37 20.03
N ARG A 10 41.27 18.21 20.27
CA ARG A 10 42.24 17.98 19.21
C ARG A 10 41.95 16.57 18.70
N PHE A 11 41.23 16.46 17.59
CA PHE A 11 41.05 15.20 16.89
C PHE A 11 42.41 14.77 16.34
N ASP A 12 43.18 14.04 17.14
CA ASP A 12 44.24 13.22 16.60
C ASP A 12 43.57 12.26 15.62
N SER A 13 44.00 12.26 14.36
CA SER A 13 43.40 11.44 13.30
C SER A 13 43.28 9.97 13.71
N LEU A 14 44.21 9.51 14.56
CA LEU A 14 44.19 8.19 15.18
C LEU A 14 42.98 7.97 16.11
N GLY A 15 42.64 8.96 16.94
CA GLY A 15 41.48 8.91 17.83
C GLY A 15 40.15 8.92 17.08
N ALA A 16 40.07 9.68 15.98
CA ALA A 16 38.91 9.67 15.09
C ALA A 16 38.70 8.31 14.41
N ILE A 17 39.78 7.70 13.90
CA ILE A 17 39.75 6.34 13.31
C ILE A 17 39.34 5.32 14.37
N LEU A 18 39.91 5.38 15.57
CA LEU A 18 39.55 4.46 16.66
C LEU A 18 38.07 4.58 17.05
N ALA A 19 37.56 5.81 17.15
CA ALA A 19 36.14 6.06 17.43
C ALA A 19 35.23 5.52 16.31
N LEU A 20 35.60 5.71 15.04
CA LEU A 20 34.88 5.16 13.89
C LEU A 20 34.84 3.62 13.94
N VAL A 21 35.98 2.98 14.23
CA VAL A 21 36.07 1.52 14.35
C VAL A 21 35.17 1.04 15.49
N LEU A 22 35.24 1.65 16.67
CA LEU A 22 34.37 1.30 17.80
C LEU A 22 32.88 1.49 17.48
N PHE A 23 32.54 2.54 16.74
CA PHE A 23 31.17 2.78 16.28
C PHE A 23 30.67 1.64 15.38
N PHE A 24 31.46 1.22 14.39
CA PHE A 24 31.09 0.08 13.54
C PHE A 24 31.06 -1.25 14.29
N VAL A 25 31.95 -1.46 15.27
CA VAL A 25 31.89 -2.63 16.15
C VAL A 25 30.58 -2.65 16.94
N ALA A 26 30.18 -1.52 17.52
CA ALA A 26 28.91 -1.41 18.23
C ALA A 26 27.72 -1.69 17.31
N LEU A 27 27.68 -1.09 16.11
CA LEU A 27 26.66 -1.37 15.10
C LEU A 27 26.62 -2.84 14.69
N PHE A 28 27.78 -3.49 14.54
CA PHE A 28 27.86 -4.90 14.21
C PHE A 28 27.21 -5.78 15.29
N PHE A 29 27.46 -5.51 16.58
CA PHE A 29 26.81 -6.25 17.66
C PHE A 29 25.30 -6.04 17.71
N ILE A 30 24.83 -4.81 17.47
CA ILE A 30 23.39 -4.50 17.39
C ILE A 30 22.76 -5.26 16.21
N ALA A 31 23.37 -5.16 15.02
CA ALA A 31 22.91 -5.84 13.83
C ALA A 31 22.89 -7.36 14.03
N ARG A 32 23.94 -7.93 14.63
CA ARG A 32 24.00 -9.36 15.00
C ARG A 32 22.88 -9.75 15.96
N GLY A 33 22.58 -8.92 16.96
CA GLY A 33 21.49 -9.15 17.91
C GLY A 33 20.13 -9.17 17.21
N ILE A 34 19.85 -8.15 16.38
CA ILE A 34 18.62 -8.08 15.57
C ILE A 34 18.55 -9.30 14.66
N PHE A 35 19.63 -9.62 13.95
CA PHE A 35 19.67 -10.76 13.03
C PHE A 35 19.44 -12.09 13.74
N PHE A 36 19.97 -12.26 14.95
CA PHE A 36 19.74 -13.45 15.77
C PHE A 36 18.26 -13.61 16.15
N VAL A 37 17.64 -12.56 16.69
CA VAL A 37 16.21 -12.56 17.03
C VAL A 37 15.37 -12.80 15.79
N LEU A 38 15.68 -12.09 14.70
CA LEU A 38 14.95 -12.19 13.45
C LEU A 38 15.10 -13.57 12.81
N SER A 39 16.25 -14.24 12.96
CA SER A 39 16.46 -15.61 12.48
C SER A 39 15.56 -16.60 13.20
N TYR A 40 15.39 -16.42 14.52
CA TYR A 40 14.47 -17.24 15.31
C TYR A 40 13.01 -16.98 14.94
N LEU A 41 12.64 -15.71 14.67
CA LEU A 41 11.30 -15.34 14.22
C LEU A 41 11.03 -15.67 12.75
N ALA A 42 12.06 -15.77 11.90
CA ALA A 42 11.96 -15.96 10.46
C ALA A 42 10.99 -17.08 10.03
N PRO A 43 11.03 -18.31 10.59
CA PRO A 43 10.07 -19.35 10.23
C PRO A 43 8.63 -18.94 10.52
N VAL A 44 8.38 -18.30 11.67
CA VAL A 44 7.05 -17.82 12.06
C VAL A 44 6.60 -16.68 11.15
N LEU A 45 7.49 -15.73 10.84
CA LEU A 45 7.21 -14.62 9.92
C LEU A 45 6.90 -15.14 8.51
N LEU A 46 7.66 -16.13 8.02
CA LEU A 46 7.45 -16.73 6.71
C LEU A 46 6.10 -17.44 6.65
N LEU A 47 5.74 -18.25 7.66
CA LEU A 47 4.41 -18.83 7.77
C LEU A 47 3.31 -17.76 7.85
N GLY A 48 3.55 -16.70 8.63
CA GLY A 48 2.67 -15.54 8.71
C GLY A 48 2.46 -14.89 7.34
N THR A 49 3.51 -14.75 6.51
CA THR A 49 3.37 -14.18 5.16
C THR A 49 2.43 -14.99 4.30
N VAL A 50 2.57 -16.31 4.31
CA VAL A 50 1.75 -17.22 3.50
C VAL A 50 0.30 -17.16 3.95
N LEU A 51 0.07 -17.12 5.27
CA LEU A 51 -1.27 -17.04 5.85
C LEU A 51 -1.95 -15.69 5.61
N LEU A 52 -1.20 -14.59 5.63
CA LEU A 52 -1.75 -13.25 5.35
C LEU A 52 -2.01 -13.04 3.86
N ASP A 53 -1.00 -13.31 3.03
CA ASP A 53 -1.03 -13.14 1.58
C ASP A 53 0.07 -13.95 0.88
N TYR A 54 -0.26 -15.18 0.46
CA TYR A 54 0.60 -16.04 -0.37
C TYR A 54 1.08 -15.37 -1.68
N ARG A 55 0.34 -14.39 -2.22
CA ARG A 55 0.75 -13.69 -3.45
C ARG A 55 2.00 -12.84 -3.21
N THR A 56 2.21 -12.35 -1.99
CA THR A 56 3.41 -11.60 -1.64
C THR A 56 4.66 -12.48 -1.74
N LEU A 57 4.60 -13.71 -1.22
CA LEU A 57 5.72 -14.66 -1.30
C LEU A 57 5.98 -15.12 -2.75
N THR A 58 4.94 -15.49 -3.48
CA THR A 58 5.10 -15.93 -4.88
C THR A 58 5.45 -14.81 -5.83
N GLY A 59 4.97 -13.59 -5.59
CA GLY A 59 5.37 -12.40 -6.34
C GLY A 59 6.87 -12.12 -6.18
N PHE A 60 7.40 -12.25 -4.95
CA PHE A 60 8.84 -12.15 -4.70
C PHE A 60 9.63 -13.26 -5.41
N GLY A 61 9.19 -14.52 -5.32
CA GLY A 61 9.83 -15.63 -6.04
C GLY A 61 9.84 -15.45 -7.56
N LYS A 62 8.70 -15.03 -8.14
CA LYS A 62 8.60 -14.71 -9.58
C LYS A 62 9.52 -13.56 -9.97
N TRP A 63 9.61 -12.51 -9.15
CA TRP A 63 10.55 -11.42 -9.37
C TRP A 63 12.00 -11.90 -9.36
N LEU A 64 12.38 -12.75 -8.40
CA LEU A 64 13.72 -13.33 -8.29
C LEU A 64 14.06 -14.17 -9.53
N TRP A 65 13.13 -15.02 -9.97
CA TRP A 65 13.28 -15.85 -11.16
C TRP A 65 13.39 -15.00 -12.43
N GLY A 66 12.52 -13.99 -12.56
CA GLY A 66 12.58 -13.04 -13.68
C GLY A 66 13.89 -12.25 -13.71
N LEU A 67 14.44 -11.88 -12.56
CA LEU A 67 15.72 -11.21 -12.46
C LEU A 67 16.85 -12.14 -12.94
N LEU A 68 16.82 -13.42 -12.55
CA LEU A 68 17.79 -14.41 -12.98
C LEU A 68 17.77 -14.65 -14.50
N GLN A 69 16.59 -14.62 -15.12
CA GLN A 69 16.45 -14.76 -16.57
C GLN A 69 16.91 -13.52 -17.34
N ARG A 70 16.60 -12.32 -16.84
CA ARG A 70 16.90 -11.05 -17.54
C ARG A 70 18.35 -10.62 -17.36
N ASN A 71 18.90 -10.81 -16.16
CA ASN A 71 20.27 -10.50 -15.82
C ASN A 71 20.81 -11.54 -14.83
N PRO A 72 21.43 -12.63 -15.33
CA PRO A 72 21.89 -13.74 -14.50
C PRO A 72 22.84 -13.31 -13.38
N LEU A 73 23.71 -12.32 -13.62
CA LEU A 73 24.67 -11.83 -12.64
C LEU A 73 23.97 -11.14 -11.47
N LEU A 74 23.05 -10.20 -11.75
CA LEU A 74 22.24 -9.56 -10.71
C LEU A 74 21.30 -10.54 -10.03
N GLY A 75 20.73 -11.49 -10.77
CA GLY A 75 19.87 -12.53 -10.22
C GLY A 75 20.60 -13.43 -9.23
N MET A 76 21.81 -13.90 -9.56
CA MET A 76 22.63 -14.68 -8.65
C MET A 76 23.01 -13.89 -7.40
N LEU A 77 23.40 -12.61 -7.55
CA LEU A 77 23.67 -11.74 -6.43
C LEU A 77 22.42 -11.59 -5.53
N ALA A 78 21.25 -11.38 -6.12
CA ALA A 78 19.99 -11.26 -5.38
C ALA A 78 19.62 -12.56 -4.64
N VAL A 79 19.81 -13.72 -5.27
CA VAL A 79 19.62 -15.02 -4.61
C VAL A 79 20.59 -15.17 -3.43
N LEU A 80 21.87 -14.87 -3.62
CA LEU A 80 22.88 -14.96 -2.57
C LEU A 80 22.55 -14.03 -1.40
N LEU A 81 22.19 -12.77 -1.69
CA LEU A 81 21.72 -11.82 -0.68
C LEU A 81 20.45 -12.29 0.02
N THR A 82 19.55 -12.99 -0.68
CA THR A 82 18.34 -13.56 -0.09
C THR A 82 18.65 -14.70 0.86
N VAL A 83 19.61 -15.56 0.53
CA VAL A 83 20.03 -16.68 1.39
C VAL A 83 20.76 -16.14 2.63
N VAL A 84 21.74 -15.25 2.44
CA VAL A 84 22.51 -14.66 3.55
C VAL A 84 21.63 -13.73 4.40
N GLY A 85 20.72 -12.98 3.77
CA GLY A 85 19.79 -12.05 4.42
C GLY A 85 18.42 -12.64 4.72
N PHE A 86 18.26 -13.96 4.70
CA PHE A 86 16.95 -14.63 4.77
C PHE A 86 16.04 -14.14 5.91
N PRO A 87 16.53 -13.95 7.15
CA PRO A 87 15.70 -13.43 8.24
C PRO A 87 15.13 -12.04 7.95
N VAL A 88 15.96 -11.16 7.36
CA VAL A 88 15.58 -9.80 6.98
C VAL A 88 14.56 -9.84 5.86
N VAL A 89 14.77 -10.70 4.85
CA VAL A 89 13.81 -10.89 3.75
C VAL A 89 12.46 -11.37 4.29
N CYS A 90 12.43 -12.33 5.21
CA CYS A 90 11.18 -12.81 5.82
C CYS A 90 10.43 -11.68 6.54
N ALA A 91 11.13 -10.85 7.31
CA ALA A 91 10.53 -9.72 8.00
C ALA A 91 9.96 -8.68 7.02
N VAL A 92 10.69 -8.36 5.95
CA VAL A 92 10.23 -7.44 4.91
C VAL A 92 9.01 -7.99 4.18
N LEU A 93 9.02 -9.27 3.80
CA LEU A 93 7.87 -9.91 3.15
C LEU A 93 6.64 -9.93 4.06
N PHE A 94 6.83 -10.21 5.36
CA PHE A 94 5.75 -10.19 6.33
C PHE A 94 5.17 -8.79 6.50
N GLY A 95 6.04 -7.78 6.67
CA GLY A 95 5.63 -6.39 6.73
C GLY A 95 4.83 -5.97 5.49
N LYS A 96 5.31 -6.33 4.30
CA LYS A 96 4.59 -6.07 3.04
C LYS A 96 3.22 -6.75 3.00
N ALA A 97 3.13 -8.03 3.37
CA ALA A 97 1.87 -8.76 3.40
C ALA A 97 0.88 -8.16 4.41
N TYR A 98 1.36 -7.77 5.59
CA TYR A 98 0.55 -7.13 6.63
C TYR A 98 0.02 -5.77 6.17
N LEU A 99 0.87 -4.93 5.59
CA LEU A 99 0.48 -3.63 5.06
C LEU A 99 -0.53 -3.77 3.92
N ASN A 100 -0.28 -4.66 2.95
CA ASN A 100 -1.20 -4.92 1.85
C ASN A 100 -2.59 -5.35 2.35
N ARG A 101 -2.64 -6.22 3.36
CA ARG A 101 -3.90 -6.65 3.96
C ARG A 101 -4.63 -5.50 4.65
N LYS A 102 -3.88 -4.60 5.32
CA LYS A 102 -4.46 -3.42 5.98
C LYS A 102 -5.01 -2.42 4.97
N VAL A 103 -4.27 -2.14 3.91
CA VAL A 103 -4.70 -1.26 2.81
C VAL A 103 -5.98 -1.79 2.17
N ARG A 104 -6.03 -3.08 1.83
CA ARG A 104 -7.23 -3.66 1.21
C ARG A 104 -8.47 -3.58 2.10
N LYS A 105 -8.32 -3.78 3.41
CA LYS A 105 -9.44 -3.58 4.35
C LYS A 105 -9.93 -2.14 4.39
N MET A 106 -9.01 -1.17 4.37
CA MET A 106 -9.38 0.25 4.33
C MET A 106 -10.10 0.59 3.04
N GLU A 107 -9.65 0.04 1.91
CA GLU A 107 -10.31 0.19 0.61
C GLU A 107 -11.71 -0.42 0.63
N GLU A 108 -11.88 -1.63 1.14
CA GLU A 108 -13.18 -2.30 1.33
C GLU A 108 -14.13 -1.48 2.24
N GLU A 109 -13.61 -0.92 3.34
CA GLU A 109 -14.39 -0.05 4.25
C GLU A 109 -14.76 1.29 3.60
N MET A 110 -13.86 1.86 2.79
CA MET A 110 -14.13 3.09 2.02
C MET A 110 -15.11 2.85 0.88
N GLU A 111 -15.03 1.71 0.19
CA GLU A 111 -15.99 1.31 -0.83
C GLU A 111 -17.36 1.02 -0.21
N ALA A 112 -17.43 0.38 0.95
CA ALA A 112 -18.68 0.19 1.68
C ALA A 112 -19.29 1.52 2.13
N ALA A 113 -18.47 2.45 2.64
CA ALA A 113 -18.91 3.79 3.00
C ALA A 113 -19.32 4.64 1.78
N ARG A 114 -18.64 4.49 0.64
CA ARG A 114 -19.04 5.10 -0.65
C ARG A 114 -20.30 4.44 -1.23
N GLY A 115 -20.53 3.16 -0.99
CA GLY A 115 -21.76 2.47 -1.38
C GLY A 115 -22.98 2.95 -0.57
N GLU A 116 -22.77 3.43 0.66
CA GLU A 116 -23.81 4.05 1.50
C GLU A 116 -24.06 5.52 1.12
N TYR A 117 -23.06 6.22 0.57
CA TYR A 117 -23.18 7.57 0.01
C TYR A 117 -22.90 7.53 -1.49
N ILE A 118 -23.91 7.16 -2.28
CA ILE A 118 -23.91 7.41 -3.73
C ILE A 118 -23.80 8.93 -3.90
N GLU A 119 -22.58 9.41 -4.18
CA GLU A 119 -22.40 10.71 -4.80
C GLU A 119 -23.10 10.59 -6.15
N PHE A 120 -24.23 11.28 -6.30
CA PHE A 120 -25.03 11.25 -7.51
C PHE A 120 -24.07 11.44 -8.67
N GLU A 121 -23.98 10.43 -9.54
CA GLU A 121 -23.46 10.63 -10.88
C GLU A 121 -24.32 11.74 -11.46
N GLU A 122 -23.75 12.95 -11.56
CA GLU A 122 -24.32 14.02 -12.36
C GLU A 122 -24.32 13.43 -13.76
N VAL A 123 -25.47 12.90 -14.17
CA VAL A 123 -25.69 12.48 -15.54
C VAL A 123 -25.43 13.77 -16.32
N GLU A 124 -24.28 13.84 -17.01
CA GLU A 124 -24.12 14.83 -18.06
C GLU A 124 -25.35 14.65 -18.93
N GLU A 125 -26.26 15.62 -18.90
CA GLU A 125 -27.37 15.66 -19.83
C GLU A 125 -26.72 15.65 -21.20
N GLU A 126 -26.59 14.46 -21.79
CA GLU A 126 -26.10 14.31 -23.16
C GLU A 126 -26.95 15.27 -23.97
N GLU A 127 -26.31 16.34 -24.44
CA GLU A 127 -26.96 17.39 -25.18
C GLU A 127 -27.79 16.75 -26.28
N ASP A 128 -29.10 17.00 -26.20
CA ASP A 128 -30.05 16.79 -27.29
C ASP A 128 -30.35 15.31 -27.64
N ILE A 129 -30.80 14.50 -26.69
CA ILE A 129 -31.79 13.47 -27.05
C ILE A 129 -33.06 14.21 -27.48
N ARG A 130 -33.10 14.61 -28.76
CA ARG A 130 -34.33 15.06 -29.41
C ARG A 130 -35.29 13.89 -29.44
N ILE A 131 -36.09 13.79 -28.38
CA ILE A 131 -37.30 12.99 -28.41
C ILE A 131 -38.15 13.57 -29.54
N GLN A 132 -38.14 12.90 -30.70
CA GLN A 132 -39.09 13.22 -31.76
C GLN A 132 -40.46 12.91 -31.19
N LEU A 133 -41.14 13.96 -30.73
CA LEU A 133 -42.50 13.86 -30.23
C LEU A 133 -43.34 13.27 -31.36
N PRO A 134 -44.08 12.16 -31.13
CA PRO A 134 -45.03 11.69 -32.12
C PRO A 134 -45.99 12.85 -32.43
N PRO A 135 -46.44 12.97 -33.70
CA PRO A 135 -47.29 14.08 -34.11
C PRO A 135 -48.48 14.18 -33.16
N LYS A 136 -48.67 15.39 -32.61
CA LYS A 136 -49.73 15.70 -31.65
C LYS A 136 -51.06 15.22 -32.26
N PRO A 137 -51.77 14.26 -31.63
CA PRO A 137 -53.06 13.83 -32.15
C PRO A 137 -54.00 15.03 -32.17
N GLU A 138 -54.73 15.19 -33.28
CA GLU A 138 -55.72 16.24 -33.42
C GLU A 138 -56.71 16.16 -32.24
N PRO A 139 -57.06 17.29 -31.61
CA PRO A 139 -57.98 17.28 -30.49
C PRO A 139 -59.33 16.73 -30.99
N LYS A 140 -59.69 15.53 -30.51
CA LYS A 140 -61.06 15.02 -30.68
C LYS A 140 -62.00 16.03 -30.01
N PRO A 141 -63.15 16.37 -30.62
CA PRO A 141 -64.16 17.16 -29.95
C PRO A 141 -64.52 16.47 -28.63
N ARG A 142 -64.36 17.18 -27.52
CA ARG A 142 -64.63 16.66 -26.18
C ARG A 142 -66.14 16.39 -26.07
N PRO A 143 -66.59 15.18 -25.71
CA PRO A 143 -67.91 15.00 -25.13
C PRO A 143 -67.94 15.77 -23.81
N ASP A 144 -69.04 16.48 -23.53
CA ASP A 144 -69.24 17.43 -22.43
C ASP A 144 -68.44 17.10 -21.14
N ASP A 145 -67.67 18.10 -20.67
CA ASP A 145 -66.75 18.05 -19.53
C ASP A 145 -67.49 17.73 -18.21
N ASP A 146 -67.65 16.44 -17.89
CA ASP A 146 -68.14 15.95 -16.59
C ASP A 146 -67.16 16.25 -15.42
N TYR A 147 -65.98 16.78 -15.73
CA TYR A 147 -64.96 17.19 -14.75
C TYR A 147 -65.26 18.52 -14.07
N GLU A 148 -65.99 19.43 -14.73
CA GLU A 148 -66.38 20.71 -14.12
C GLU A 148 -67.37 20.51 -12.97
N ARG A 149 -68.17 19.43 -13.02
CA ARG A 149 -69.16 19.08 -12.00
C ARG A 149 -68.58 18.58 -10.68
N LEU A 150 -67.31 18.19 -10.64
CA LEU A 150 -66.67 17.63 -9.43
C LEU A 150 -66.20 18.70 -8.43
N PHE A 151 -66.23 19.97 -8.82
CA PHE A 151 -65.70 21.08 -8.03
C PHE A 151 -66.75 22.17 -7.71
N GLU A 152 -68.03 21.91 -7.99
CA GLU A 152 -69.14 22.84 -7.75
C GLU A 152 -69.92 22.63 -6.42
N ASP A 153 -69.38 21.83 -5.48
CA ASP A 153 -69.97 21.65 -4.13
C ASP A 153 -69.39 22.59 -3.06
#